data_AF-A0A959G106-F1
#
_entry.id   AF-A0A959G106-F1
#
_cell.length_a   1.000
_cell.length_b   1.000
_cell.length_c   1.000
_cell.angle_alpha   90.00
_cell.angle_beta   90.00
_cell.angle_gamma   90.00
#
_symmetry.space_group_name_H-M   'P 1'
#
loop_
_entity.id
_entity.type
_entity.pdbx_description
1 polymer ?
#
loop_
_entity_poly.entity_id
_entity_poly.type
_entity_poly.pdbx_seq_one_letter_code
_entity_poly.pdbx_strand_id
1 'polypeptide(L)'
;MERRSLVKKFLILSGSLLLALELGARYWGFCDYPLYQEHPAYEHIHQPQQDRYIYGNHFLTNSLSLRSTALRPTDRIRILLAG
;
A
#
# COMPACT_ATOMS: atom_id res chain seq x y z
N MET A 1 47.38 5.54 -0.25
CA MET A 1 46.54 4.69 0.66
C MET A 1 45.25 5.41 1.06
N GLU A 2 45.32 6.67 1.47
CA GLU A 2 44.20 7.61 1.76
C GLU A 2 43.01 7.58 0.77
N ARG A 3 43.27 7.76 -0.54
CA ARG A 3 42.19 7.85 -1.56
C ARG A 3 41.31 6.60 -1.65
N ARG A 4 41.88 5.40 -1.45
CA ARG A 4 41.12 4.15 -1.44
C ARG A 4 40.24 4.02 -0.18
N SER A 5 40.69 4.59 0.94
CA SER A 5 39.92 4.63 2.20
C SER A 5 38.73 5.59 2.09
N LEU A 6 38.95 6.78 1.52
CA LEU A 6 37.88 7.76 1.25
C LEU A 6 36.81 7.21 0.32
N VAL A 7 37.18 6.55 -0.79
CA VAL A 7 36.22 5.94 -1.71
C VAL A 7 35.40 4.85 -1.02
N LYS A 8 36.03 4.00 -0.20
CA LYS A 8 35.30 2.98 0.58
C LYS A 8 34.29 3.60 1.54
N LYS A 9 34.69 4.63 2.30
CA LYS A 9 33.77 5.36 3.20
C LYS A 9 32.61 5.99 2.45
N PHE A 10 32.88 6.61 1.30
CA PHE A 10 31.84 7.19 0.44
C PHE A 10 30.85 6.13 -0.07
N LEU A 11 31.34 4.98 -0.54
CA LEU A 11 30.50 3.87 -1.00
C LEU A 11 29.64 3.29 0.12
N ILE A 12 30.19 3.15 1.33
CA ILE A 12 29.42 2.68 2.49
C ILE A 12 28.35 3.71 2.85
N LEU A 13 28.69 4.99 2.87
CA LEU A 13 27.75 6.07 3.18
C LEU A 13 26.62 6.12 2.15
N SER A 14 26.95 6.11 0.85
CA SER A 14 25.95 6.13 -0.22
C SER A 14 25.06 4.90 -0.20
N GLY A 15 25.63 3.71 0.03
CA GLY A 15 24.86 2.47 0.18
C GLY A 15 23.90 2.54 1.37
N SER A 16 24.37 3.03 2.52
CA SER A 16 23.54 3.19 3.71
C SER A 16 22.41 4.20 3.51
N LEU A 17 22.66 5.30 2.82
CA LEU A 17 21.67 6.32 2.50
C LEU A 17 20.58 5.78 1.56
N LEU A 18 20.97 5.06 0.51
CA LEU A 18 20.02 4.44 -0.42
C LEU A 18 19.13 3.42 0.29
N LEU A 19 19.71 2.62 1.18
CA LEU A 19 18.94 1.67 1.98
C LEU A 19 17.93 2.38 2.89
N ALA A 20 18.35 3.45 3.57
CA ALA A 20 17.45 4.23 4.43
C ALA A 20 16.30 4.86 3.63
N LEU A 21 16.59 5.38 2.43
CA LEU A 21 15.58 5.93 1.53
C LEU A 21 14.59 4.88 1.05
N GLU A 22 15.06 3.69 0.62
CA GLU A 22 14.19 2.58 0.20
C GLU A 22 13.26 2.13 1.33
N LEU A 23 13.79 1.95 2.55
CA LEU A 23 12.98 1.56 3.71
C LEU A 23 11.96 2.63 4.09
N GLY A 24 12.36 3.90 4.08
CA GLY A 24 11.46 5.03 4.33
C GLY A 24 10.36 5.14 3.28
N ALA A 25 10.70 4.95 2.00
CA ALA A 25 9.74 4.95 0.91
C ALA A 25 8.73 3.80 1.06
N ARG A 26 9.20 2.56 1.30
CA ARG A 26 8.32 1.40 1.54
C ARG A 26 7.40 1.60 2.74
N TYR A 27 7.92 2.17 3.82
CA TYR A 27 7.11 2.51 4.99
C TYR A 27 5.99 3.51 4.66
N TRP A 28 6.25 4.46 3.77
CA TRP A 28 5.24 5.40 3.27
C TRP A 28 4.25 4.75 2.27
N GLY A 29 4.43 3.48 1.93
CA GLY A 29 3.62 2.77 0.95
C GLY A 29 4.03 3.04 -0.50
N PHE A 30 5.27 3.48 -0.76
CA PHE A 30 5.79 3.44 -2.14
C PHE A 30 5.87 1.99 -2.60
N CYS A 31 5.42 1.76 -3.83
CA CYS A 31 5.33 0.44 -4.45
C CYS A 31 4.33 -0.53 -3.76
N ASP A 32 3.45 -0.05 -2.88
CA ASP A 32 2.27 -0.80 -2.43
C ASP A 32 1.04 -0.31 -3.21
N TYR A 33 0.15 -1.25 -3.56
CA TYR A 33 -1.01 -0.98 -4.41
C TYR A 33 -2.20 -1.82 -3.95
N PRO A 34 -3.45 -1.34 -4.17
CA PRO A 34 -4.62 -2.16 -3.97
C PRO A 34 -4.55 -3.39 -4.88
N LEU A 35 -4.77 -4.57 -4.31
CA LEU A 35 -4.93 -5.79 -5.07
C LEU A 35 -6.35 -5.90 -5.59
N TYR A 36 -6.46 -6.59 -6.72
CA TYR A 36 -7.72 -6.88 -7.38
C TYR A 36 -7.82 -8.38 -7.57
N GLN A 37 -9.04 -8.88 -7.55
CA GLN A 37 -9.37 -10.25 -7.87
C GLN A 37 -10.43 -10.28 -8.96
N GLU A 38 -10.35 -11.29 -9.82
CA GLU A 38 -11.35 -11.56 -10.84
C GLU A 38 -12.64 -12.06 -10.20
N HIS A 39 -13.79 -11.72 -10.80
CA HIS A 39 -15.08 -12.23 -10.39
C HIS A 39 -15.86 -12.73 -11.62
N PRO A 40 -16.55 -13.88 -11.54
CA PRO A 40 -17.22 -14.45 -12.71
C PRO A 40 -18.34 -13.56 -13.30
N ALA A 41 -18.88 -12.64 -12.50
CA ALA A 41 -19.94 -11.71 -12.92
C ALA A 41 -19.49 -10.24 -13.08
N TYR A 42 -18.27 -9.89 -12.69
CA TYR A 42 -17.76 -8.51 -12.72
C TYR A 42 -16.29 -8.52 -13.15
N GLU A 43 -15.86 -7.53 -13.93
CA GLU A 43 -14.50 -7.48 -14.50
C GLU A 43 -13.40 -7.65 -13.43
N HIS A 44 -13.27 -6.68 -12.52
CA HIS A 44 -12.35 -6.75 -11.39
C HIS A 44 -12.94 -6.09 -10.16
N ILE A 45 -12.84 -6.75 -9.01
CA ILE A 45 -13.18 -6.16 -7.71
C ILE A 45 -11.92 -6.07 -6.84
N HIS A 46 -11.88 -5.14 -5.90
CA HIS A 46 -10.80 -5.12 -4.91
C HIS A 46 -10.75 -6.46 -4.16
N GLN A 47 -9.54 -6.90 -3.85
CA GLN A 47 -9.38 -8.06 -2.98
C GLN A 47 -10.03 -7.76 -1.61
N PRO A 48 -10.77 -8.70 -1.01
CA PRO A 48 -11.39 -8.47 0.28
C PRO A 48 -10.34 -8.52 1.41
N GLN A 49 -10.70 -7.98 2.58
CA GLN A 49 -9.86 -7.95 3.79
C GLN A 49 -8.45 -7.35 3.58
N GLN A 50 -8.34 -6.27 2.82
CA GLN A 50 -7.10 -5.52 2.73
C GLN A 50 -7.05 -4.46 3.82
N ASP A 51 -5.89 -4.33 4.47
CA ASP A 51 -5.56 -3.23 5.37
C ASP A 51 -4.14 -2.77 5.04
N ARG A 52 -4.02 -1.63 4.36
CA ARG A 52 -2.76 -1.15 3.78
C ARG A 52 -2.64 0.36 3.92
N TYR A 53 -1.40 0.84 3.96
CA TYR A 53 -1.08 2.26 3.90
C TYR A 53 -0.36 2.56 2.58
N ILE A 54 -1.00 3.33 1.72
CA ILE A 54 -0.54 3.60 0.36
C ILE A 54 -0.39 5.11 0.20
N TYR A 55 0.83 5.57 -0.03
CA TYR A 55 1.20 6.99 -0.08
C TYR A 55 0.71 7.79 1.15
N GLY A 56 0.75 7.19 2.33
CA GLY A 56 0.25 7.78 3.58
C GLY A 56 -1.28 7.73 3.76
N ASN A 57 -2.03 7.18 2.81
CA ASN A 57 -3.48 7.00 2.91
C ASN A 57 -3.82 5.59 3.38
N HIS A 58 -4.79 5.47 4.30
CA HIS A 58 -5.29 4.17 4.74
C HIS A 58 -6.26 3.61 3.69
N PHE A 59 -5.88 2.49 3.09
CA PHE A 59 -6.69 1.72 2.16
C PHE A 59 -7.18 0.46 2.87
N LEU A 60 -8.49 0.40 3.10
CA LEU A 60 -9.15 -0.70 3.79
C LEU A 60 -10.26 -1.27 2.92
N THR A 61 -10.35 -2.59 2.84
CA THR A 61 -11.52 -3.31 2.30
C THR A 61 -12.04 -4.32 3.32
N ASN A 62 -13.36 -4.45 3.44
CA ASN A 62 -13.97 -5.47 4.28
C ASN A 62 -14.14 -6.80 3.52
N SER A 63 -14.86 -7.75 4.13
CA SER A 63 -15.08 -9.08 3.57
C SER A 63 -15.94 -9.11 2.31
N LEU A 64 -16.62 -8.02 2.00
CA LEU A 64 -17.45 -7.85 0.82
C LEU A 64 -16.75 -7.01 -0.24
N SER A 65 -15.42 -6.83 -0.13
CA SER A 65 -14.62 -5.97 -1.01
C SER A 65 -15.06 -4.49 -1.02
N LEU A 66 -15.82 -4.05 -0.01
CA LEU A 66 -16.24 -2.65 0.11
C LEU A 66 -15.14 -1.83 0.78
N ARG A 67 -14.91 -0.61 0.30
CA ARG A 67 -13.95 0.35 0.89
C ARG A 67 -14.47 0.98 2.18
N SER A 68 -14.62 0.15 3.21
CA SER A 68 -15.16 0.51 4.52
C SER A 68 -14.72 -0.52 5.55
N THR A 69 -14.92 -0.22 6.84
CA THR A 69 -14.79 -1.21 7.92
C THR A 69 -15.81 -2.34 7.78
N ALA A 70 -15.69 -3.37 8.62
CA ALA A 70 -16.70 -4.42 8.69
C ALA A 70 -18.09 -3.83 8.95
N LEU A 71 -19.09 -4.34 8.24
CA LEU A 71 -20.48 -3.94 8.43
C LEU A 71 -20.99 -4.44 9.78
N ARG A 72 -21.70 -3.58 10.50
CA ARG A 72 -22.38 -3.92 11.76
C ARG A 72 -23.83 -4.26 11.47
N PRO A 73 -24.49 -5.07 12.34
CA PRO A 73 -25.91 -5.39 12.18
C PRO A 73 -26.85 -4.17 12.16
N THR A 74 -26.41 -3.04 12.72
CA THR A 74 -27.17 -1.78 12.77
C THR A 74 -26.98 -0.90 11.53
N ASP A 75 -25.99 -1.20 10.68
CA ASP A 75 -25.71 -0.39 9.50
C ASP A 75 -26.82 -0.59 8.46
N ARG A 76 -27.13 0.47 7.71
CA ARG A 76 -28.18 0.46 6.68
C ARG A 76 -27.57 0.69 5.31
N ILE A 77 -27.98 -0.11 4.33
CA ILE A 77 -27.60 0.08 2.94
C ILE A 77 -28.37 1.29 2.40
N ARG A 78 -27.65 2.31 1.92
CA ARG A 78 -28.23 3.39 1.11
C ARG A 78 -27.91 3.11 -0.35
N ILE A 79 -28.94 2.81 -1.13
CA ILE A 79 -28.81 2.60 -2.57
C ILE A 79 -29.04 3.96 -3.24
N LEU A 80 -28.00 4.50 -3.86
CA LEU A 80 -28.16 5.66 -4.74
C LEU A 80 -28.57 5.13 -6.12
N LEU A 81 -29.79 5.46 -6.54
CA LEU A 81 -30.21 5.24 -7.92
C LEU A 81 -29.65 6.41 -8.74
N ALA A 82 -28.56 6.18 -9.46
CA ALA A 82 -28.05 7.11 -10.46
C ALA A 82 -28.47 6.59 -11.84
N GLY A 83 -29.23 7.40 -12.57
CA GLY A 83 -29.74 7.15 -13.92
C GLY A 83 -29.90 8.47 -14.65
#